data_AF-A0AAU0H2U5-F1
#
_entry.id   AF-A0AAU0H2U5-F1
#
_cell.length_a   1.000
_cell.length_b   1.000
_cell.length_c   1.000
_cell.angle_alpha   90.00
_cell.angle_beta   90.00
_cell.angle_gamma   90.00
#
_symmetry.space_group_name_H-M   'P 1'
#
loop_
_entity.id
_entity.type
_entity.pdbx_description
1 polymer ?
#
loop_
_entity_poly.entity_id
_entity_poly.type
_entity_poly.pdbx_seq_one_letter_code
_entity_poly.pdbx_strand_id
1 'polypeptide(L)'
;MVKALLIIVAVFMCIVFAVAGWFVYLAEDTNQRDQASAQVPVITLMEILHASDLQAGVKEAVKNGDEEAINTWMEQAQVVAKAGYLAQTHIEYLGSQQAHDYVVFNAKRQLFNEAFEARYYALKDMGNLKEEYPEAYDLYERTEALLEKRDAIIVQMASAISGTTPPSEAALNEAKQRWLARAEGDSLSLTIDEPK
;
A
#
# COMPACT_ATOMS: atom_id res chain seq x y z
N MET A 1 18.31 -49.20 60.38
CA MET A 1 18.81 -49.17 58.99
C MET A 1 17.68 -49.21 57.96
N VAL A 2 16.67 -50.08 58.07
CA VAL A 2 15.54 -50.18 57.09
C VAL A 2 14.74 -48.88 56.91
N LYS A 3 14.44 -48.14 57.99
CA LYS A 3 13.67 -46.88 57.90
C LYS A 3 14.40 -45.77 57.12
N ALA A 4 15.71 -45.65 57.26
CA ALA A 4 16.51 -44.65 56.54
C ALA A 4 16.59 -44.98 55.04
N LEU A 5 16.68 -46.26 54.69
CA LEU A 5 16.66 -46.73 53.30
C LEU A 5 15.32 -46.39 52.61
N LEU A 6 14.19 -46.60 53.30
CA LEU A 6 12.86 -46.28 52.76
C LEU A 6 12.67 -44.79 52.49
N ILE A 7 13.21 -43.92 53.36
CA ILE A 7 13.14 -42.47 53.16
C ILE A 7 13.96 -42.04 51.94
N ILE A 8 15.16 -42.59 51.76
CA ILE A 8 16.02 -42.29 50.61
C ILE A 8 15.35 -42.72 49.30
N VAL A 9 14.73 -43.90 49.26
CA VAL A 9 14.00 -44.40 48.09
C VAL A 9 12.79 -43.51 47.77
N ALA A 10 12.04 -43.08 48.78
CA ALA A 10 10.88 -42.19 48.59
C ALA A 10 11.30 -40.82 48.05
N VAL A 11 12.37 -40.22 48.59
CA VAL A 11 12.91 -38.94 48.11
C VAL A 11 13.40 -39.07 46.66
N PHE A 12 14.10 -40.17 46.35
CA PHE A 12 14.57 -40.43 45.00
C PHE A 12 13.41 -40.56 44.00
N MET A 13 12.34 -41.29 44.35
CA MET A 13 11.13 -41.36 43.53
C MET A 13 10.51 -39.98 43.28
N CYS A 14 10.36 -39.16 44.32
CA CYS A 14 9.79 -37.82 44.16
C CYS A 14 10.60 -36.95 43.18
N ILE A 15 11.93 -37.05 43.22
CA ILE A 15 12.81 -36.34 42.29
C ILE A 15 12.60 -36.85 40.86
N VAL A 16 12.53 -38.18 40.65
CA VAL A 16 12.29 -38.76 39.34
C VAL A 16 10.94 -38.32 38.76
N PHE A 17 9.88 -38.29 39.56
CA PHE A 17 8.56 -37.83 39.11
C PHE A 17 8.53 -36.33 38.78
N ALA A 18 9.21 -35.49 39.57
CA ALA A 18 9.31 -34.06 39.28
C ALA A 18 10.07 -33.80 37.97
N VAL A 19 11.17 -34.52 37.74
CA VAL A 19 11.96 -34.43 36.51
C VAL A 19 11.16 -34.93 35.30
N ALA A 20 10.46 -36.06 35.42
CA ALA A 20 9.60 -36.57 34.36
C ALA A 20 8.46 -35.61 34.02
N GLY A 21 7.82 -35.00 35.03
CA GLY A 21 6.80 -33.96 34.82
C GLY A 21 7.34 -32.72 34.12
N TRP A 22 8.56 -32.29 34.46
CA TRP A 22 9.24 -31.19 33.78
C TRP A 22 9.55 -31.51 32.32
N PHE A 23 9.99 -32.74 32.02
CA PHE A 23 10.23 -33.18 30.63
C PHE A 23 8.95 -33.28 29.81
N VAL A 24 7.83 -33.72 30.40
CA VAL A 24 6.52 -33.74 29.71
C VAL A 24 6.05 -32.32 29.42
N TYR A 25 6.17 -31.40 30.38
CA TYR A 25 5.86 -29.98 30.18
C TYR A 25 6.69 -29.34 29.06
N LEU A 26 8.00 -29.60 29.04
CA LEU A 26 8.88 -29.12 27.95
C LEU A 26 8.54 -29.75 26.59
N ALA A 27 8.14 -31.03 26.56
CA ALA A 27 7.78 -31.73 25.33
C ALA A 27 6.48 -31.18 24.71
N GLU A 28 5.52 -30.77 25.55
CA GLU A 28 4.26 -30.19 25.08
C GLU A 28 4.45 -28.75 24.59
N ASP A 29 5.24 -27.94 25.31
CA ASP A 29 5.62 -26.58 24.91
C ASP A 29 6.45 -26.56 23.62
N THR A 30 7.33 -27.55 23.42
CA THR A 30 8.12 -27.69 22.17
C THR A 30 7.27 -28.17 21.00
N ASN A 31 6.38 -29.15 21.18
CA ASN A 31 5.47 -29.59 20.11
C ASN A 31 4.54 -28.47 19.61
N GLN A 32 4.01 -27.64 20.53
CA GLN A 32 3.18 -26.49 20.15
C GLN A 32 3.98 -25.44 19.36
N ARG A 33 5.22 -25.17 19.78
CA ARG A 33 6.13 -24.29 19.04
C ARG A 33 6.50 -24.86 17.67
N ASP A 34 6.79 -26.15 17.57
CA ASP A 34 7.19 -26.80 16.31
C ASP A 34 6.02 -26.84 15.31
N GLN A 35 4.78 -27.05 15.76
CA GLN A 35 3.59 -26.96 14.90
C GLN A 35 3.33 -25.54 14.37
N ALA A 36 3.53 -24.51 15.21
CA ALA A 36 3.44 -23.12 14.79
C ALA A 36 4.61 -22.68 13.88
N SER A 37 5.78 -23.29 14.05
CA SER A 37 6.99 -23.03 13.25
C SER A 37 7.01 -23.78 11.91
N ALA A 38 6.15 -24.79 11.74
CA ALA A 38 6.10 -25.63 10.55
C ALA A 38 5.37 -24.99 9.35
N GLN A 39 4.63 -23.90 9.57
CA GLN A 39 3.91 -23.21 8.50
C GLN A 39 4.76 -22.04 7.98
N VAL A 40 5.32 -22.22 6.77
CA VAL A 40 6.03 -21.16 6.06
C VAL A 40 5.00 -20.19 5.49
N PRO A 41 5.07 -18.88 5.79
CA PRO A 41 4.15 -17.89 5.22
C PRO A 41 4.23 -17.90 3.70
N VAL A 42 3.06 -17.98 3.05
CA VAL A 42 2.95 -18.01 1.57
C VAL A 42 2.93 -16.59 0.99
N ILE A 43 2.65 -15.59 1.84
CA ILE A 43 2.59 -14.17 1.50
C ILE A 43 3.13 -13.35 2.67
N THR A 44 3.60 -12.14 2.37
CA THR A 44 4.08 -11.16 3.35
C THR A 44 3.02 -10.13 3.69
N LEU A 45 3.21 -9.41 4.80
CA LEU A 45 2.34 -8.30 5.18
C LEU A 45 2.28 -7.22 4.10
N MET A 46 3.43 -6.87 3.51
CA MET A 46 3.49 -5.82 2.49
C MET A 46 2.81 -6.24 1.19
N GLU A 47 2.91 -7.50 0.79
CA GLU A 47 2.19 -8.01 -0.38
C GLU A 47 0.67 -7.93 -0.20
N ILE A 48 0.15 -8.14 1.02
CA ILE A 48 -1.27 -7.92 1.32
C ILE A 48 -1.63 -6.44 1.23
N LEU A 49 -0.87 -5.55 1.88
CA LEU A 49 -1.13 -4.10 1.87
C LEU A 49 -0.99 -3.45 0.49
N HIS A 50 -0.24 -4.09 -0.42
CA HIS A 50 -0.04 -3.67 -1.80
C HIS A 50 -0.83 -4.49 -2.81
N ALA A 51 -1.71 -5.39 -2.35
CA ALA A 51 -2.58 -6.13 -3.23
C ALA A 51 -3.45 -5.16 -4.05
N SER A 52 -3.45 -5.32 -5.37
CA SER A 52 -4.12 -4.40 -6.30
C SER A 52 -5.61 -4.22 -5.98
N ASP A 53 -6.32 -5.30 -5.65
CA ASP A 53 -7.73 -5.26 -5.26
C ASP A 53 -7.95 -4.47 -3.97
N LEU A 54 -7.11 -4.69 -2.95
CA LEU A 54 -7.18 -3.95 -1.69
C LEU A 54 -6.94 -2.46 -1.93
N GLN A 55 -5.91 -2.11 -2.70
CA GLN A 55 -5.60 -0.72 -3.02
C GLN A 55 -6.73 -0.05 -3.81
N ALA A 56 -7.26 -0.72 -4.83
CA ALA A 56 -8.37 -0.20 -5.63
C ALA A 56 -9.62 -0.01 -4.78
N GLY A 57 -9.95 -0.98 -3.95
CA GLY A 57 -11.11 -0.96 -3.05
C GLY A 57 -11.03 0.14 -1.99
N VAL A 58 -9.90 0.24 -1.28
CA VAL A 58 -9.67 1.30 -0.29
C VAL A 58 -9.66 2.67 -0.96
N LYS A 59 -9.06 2.81 -2.15
CA LYS A 59 -9.08 4.08 -2.90
C LYS A 59 -10.48 4.54 -3.24
N GLU A 60 -11.34 3.64 -3.72
CA GLU A 60 -12.73 3.96 -4.02
C GLU A 60 -13.51 4.31 -2.74
N ALA A 61 -13.29 3.59 -1.65
CA ALA A 61 -13.91 3.88 -0.35
C ALA A 61 -13.48 5.26 0.19
N VAL A 62 -12.19 5.59 0.15
CA VAL A 62 -11.66 6.91 0.53
C VAL A 62 -12.26 8.01 -0.32
N LYS A 63 -12.37 7.81 -1.63
CA LYS A 63 -12.99 8.78 -2.55
C LYS A 63 -14.45 9.06 -2.21
N ASN A 64 -15.18 8.05 -1.74
CA ASN A 64 -16.58 8.15 -1.37
C ASN A 64 -16.81 8.54 0.11
N GLY A 65 -15.74 8.67 0.91
CA GLY A 65 -15.84 8.91 2.36
C GLY A 65 -16.48 7.74 3.13
N ASP A 66 -16.34 6.52 2.60
CA ASP A 66 -16.98 5.31 3.13
C ASP A 66 -16.03 4.57 4.07
N GLU A 67 -15.99 4.99 5.33
CA GLU A 67 -15.16 4.36 6.38
C GLU A 67 -15.55 2.90 6.64
N GLU A 68 -16.81 2.52 6.45
CA GLU A 68 -17.26 1.14 6.63
C GLU A 68 -16.69 0.22 5.54
N ALA A 69 -16.66 0.70 4.29
CA ALA A 69 -16.01 -0.01 3.20
C ALA A 69 -14.49 -0.16 3.43
N ILE A 70 -13.80 0.85 3.96
CA ILE A 70 -12.37 0.73 4.30
C ILE A 70 -12.17 -0.36 5.35
N ASN A 71 -12.98 -0.38 6.41
CA ASN A 71 -12.91 -1.42 7.44
C ASN A 71 -13.17 -2.81 6.86
N THR A 72 -14.15 -2.96 5.97
CA THR A 72 -14.44 -4.23 5.29
C THR A 72 -13.23 -4.73 4.50
N TRP A 73 -12.55 -3.85 3.78
CA TRP A 73 -11.32 -4.19 3.05
C TRP A 73 -10.18 -4.61 3.99
N MET A 74 -10.04 -3.96 5.15
CA MET A 74 -9.04 -4.33 6.16
C MET A 74 -9.37 -5.67 6.85
N GLU A 75 -10.65 -5.98 7.06
CA GLU A 75 -11.09 -7.30 7.54
C GLU A 75 -10.76 -8.40 6.53
N GLN A 76 -10.98 -8.15 5.23
CA GLN A 76 -10.59 -9.07 4.17
C GLN A 76 -9.08 -9.28 4.13
N ALA A 77 -8.28 -8.23 4.30
CA ALA A 77 -6.82 -8.34 4.41
C ALA A 77 -6.40 -9.26 5.57
N GLN A 78 -7.09 -9.20 6.72
CA GLN A 78 -6.85 -10.13 7.83
C GLN A 78 -7.25 -11.58 7.51
N VAL A 79 -8.32 -11.78 6.74
CA VAL A 79 -8.72 -13.12 6.26
C VAL A 79 -7.65 -13.71 5.35
N VAL A 80 -7.14 -12.91 4.40
CA VAL A 80 -6.03 -13.31 3.51
C VAL A 80 -4.77 -13.60 4.32
N ALA A 81 -4.44 -12.79 5.32
CA ALA A 81 -3.30 -13.01 6.20
C ALA A 81 -3.39 -14.33 6.98
N LYS A 82 -4.57 -14.65 7.53
CA LYS A 82 -4.83 -15.94 8.20
C LYS A 82 -4.68 -17.11 7.23
N ALA A 83 -5.23 -17.00 6.03
CA ALA A 83 -5.14 -18.03 5.01
C ALA A 83 -3.69 -18.22 4.49
N GLY A 84 -2.91 -17.15 4.46
CA GLY A 84 -1.49 -17.14 4.07
C GLY A 84 -0.53 -17.54 5.19
N TYR A 85 -1.04 -17.96 6.35
CA TYR A 85 -0.27 -18.37 7.52
C TYR A 85 0.69 -17.29 8.05
N LEU A 86 0.27 -16.02 7.99
CA LEU A 86 1.04 -14.94 8.60
C LEU A 86 1.08 -15.08 10.12
N ALA A 87 2.19 -14.63 10.72
CA ALA A 87 2.30 -14.53 12.16
C ALA A 87 1.17 -13.68 12.76
N GLN A 88 0.71 -14.07 13.95
CA GLN A 88 -0.38 -13.42 14.66
C GLN A 88 -0.15 -11.91 14.85
N THR A 89 1.10 -11.49 15.06
CA THR A 89 1.49 -10.07 15.16
C THR A 89 1.21 -9.27 13.87
N HIS A 90 1.34 -9.89 12.69
CA HIS A 90 1.00 -9.24 11.42
C HIS A 90 -0.51 -9.16 11.21
N ILE A 91 -1.26 -10.19 11.63
CA ILE A 91 -2.73 -10.19 11.59
C ILE A 91 -3.27 -9.10 12.51
N GLU A 92 -2.71 -8.97 13.72
CA GLU A 92 -3.05 -7.90 14.66
C GLU A 92 -2.71 -6.51 14.12
N TYR A 93 -1.56 -6.38 13.46
CA TYR A 93 -1.22 -5.13 12.78
C TYR A 93 -2.25 -4.77 11.69
N LEU A 94 -2.69 -5.72 10.87
CA LEU A 94 -3.74 -5.46 9.86
C LEU A 94 -5.07 -5.01 10.47
N GLY A 95 -5.37 -5.41 11.71
CA GLY A 95 -6.52 -4.93 12.46
C GLY A 95 -6.29 -3.61 13.23
N SER A 96 -5.12 -2.99 13.10
CA SER A 96 -4.74 -1.80 13.85
C SER A 96 -5.07 -0.50 13.11
N GLN A 97 -5.23 0.58 13.87
CA GLN A 97 -5.37 1.93 13.32
C GLN A 97 -4.18 2.31 12.44
N GLN A 98 -2.97 1.83 12.76
CA GLN A 98 -1.77 2.13 11.98
C GLN A 98 -1.84 1.55 10.56
N ALA A 99 -2.37 0.34 10.40
CA ALA A 99 -2.55 -0.24 9.07
C ALA A 99 -3.67 0.46 8.30
N HIS A 100 -4.74 0.85 8.99
CA HIS A 100 -5.82 1.66 8.42
C HIS A 100 -5.28 3.00 7.89
N ASP A 101 -4.58 3.76 8.73
CA ASP A 101 -3.99 5.05 8.36
C ASP A 101 -3.00 4.90 7.20
N TYR A 102 -2.23 3.81 7.17
CA TYR A 102 -1.32 3.50 6.08
C TYR A 102 -2.05 3.34 4.74
N VAL A 103 -3.11 2.53 4.68
CA VAL A 103 -3.82 2.31 3.41
C VAL A 103 -4.57 3.57 2.96
N VAL A 104 -5.15 4.33 3.89
CA VAL A 104 -5.82 5.60 3.59
C VAL A 104 -4.84 6.64 3.07
N PHE A 105 -3.67 6.77 3.72
CA PHE A 105 -2.61 7.66 3.26
C PHE A 105 -2.17 7.35 1.83
N ASN A 106 -1.94 6.07 1.52
CA ASN A 106 -1.56 5.66 0.16
C ASN A 106 -2.69 5.90 -0.85
N ALA A 107 -3.93 5.59 -0.50
CA ALA A 107 -5.10 5.85 -1.35
C ALA A 107 -5.24 7.33 -1.71
N LYS A 108 -5.11 8.24 -0.73
CA LYS A 108 -5.19 9.69 -0.99
C LYS A 108 -4.08 10.19 -1.91
N ARG A 109 -2.88 9.64 -1.81
CA ARG A 109 -1.77 9.94 -2.74
C ARG A 109 -2.04 9.43 -4.15
N GLN A 110 -2.67 8.26 -4.29
CA GLN A 110 -3.09 7.76 -5.60
C GLN A 110 -4.17 8.67 -6.21
N LEU A 111 -5.16 9.09 -5.41
CA LEU A 111 -6.19 10.04 -5.84
C LEU A 111 -5.59 11.40 -6.26
N PHE A 112 -4.59 11.91 -5.53
CA PHE A 112 -3.85 13.10 -5.93
C PHE A 112 -3.22 12.94 -7.32
N ASN A 113 -2.56 11.81 -7.59
CA ASN A 113 -1.93 11.57 -8.89
C ASN A 113 -2.96 11.54 -10.03
N GLU A 114 -4.10 10.85 -9.82
CA GLU A 114 -5.19 10.80 -10.81
C GLU A 114 -5.79 12.19 -11.07
N ALA A 115 -6.02 12.96 -10.00
CA ALA A 115 -6.56 14.31 -10.10
C ALA A 115 -5.57 15.28 -10.76
N PHE A 116 -4.28 15.15 -10.45
CA PHE A 116 -3.20 15.89 -11.10
C PHE A 116 -3.13 15.55 -12.60
N GLU A 117 -3.14 14.26 -12.95
CA GLU A 117 -3.10 13.80 -14.34
C GLU A 117 -4.29 14.34 -15.14
N ALA A 118 -5.50 14.26 -14.60
CA ALA A 118 -6.69 14.82 -15.21
C ALA A 118 -6.54 16.35 -15.47
N ARG A 119 -5.97 17.10 -14.52
CA ARG A 119 -5.70 18.54 -14.69
C ARG A 119 -4.58 18.80 -15.69
N TYR A 120 -3.54 17.98 -15.69
CA TYR A 120 -2.40 18.09 -16.59
C TYR A 120 -2.87 18.03 -18.05
N TYR A 121 -3.69 17.03 -18.38
CA TYR A 121 -4.25 16.87 -19.72
C TYR A 121 -5.40 17.84 -20.01
N ALA A 122 -6.10 18.35 -19.01
CA ALA A 122 -7.10 19.41 -19.21
C ALA A 122 -6.47 20.82 -19.37
N LEU A 123 -5.14 20.94 -19.41
CA LEU A 123 -4.41 22.21 -19.44
C LEU A 123 -4.76 23.14 -18.26
N LYS A 124 -5.05 22.56 -17.10
CA LYS A 124 -5.32 23.28 -15.85
C LYS A 124 -4.06 23.37 -15.00
N ASP A 125 -4.07 24.30 -14.05
CA ASP A 125 -3.07 24.40 -12.99
C ASP A 125 -3.36 23.39 -11.86
N MET A 126 -2.60 23.49 -10.76
CA MET A 126 -2.80 22.65 -9.57
C MET A 126 -4.15 22.89 -8.89
N GLY A 127 -4.77 24.06 -9.08
CA GLY A 127 -5.95 24.49 -8.37
C GLY A 127 -5.86 24.23 -6.87
N ASN A 128 -6.87 23.53 -6.35
CA ASN A 128 -7.03 23.20 -4.93
C ASN A 128 -6.52 21.79 -4.55
N LEU A 129 -5.69 21.15 -5.38
CA LEU A 129 -5.24 19.78 -5.11
C LEU A 129 -4.39 19.68 -3.83
N LYS A 130 -3.71 20.76 -3.43
CA LYS A 130 -2.89 20.79 -2.22
C LYS A 130 -3.74 20.73 -0.95
N GLU A 131 -4.93 21.34 -1.00
CA GLU A 131 -5.92 21.34 0.06
C GLU A 131 -6.74 20.04 0.07
N GLU A 132 -7.08 19.50 -1.10
CA GLU A 132 -7.83 18.24 -1.22
C GLU A 132 -7.01 17.02 -0.78
N TYR A 133 -5.69 17.03 -1.00
CA TYR A 133 -4.81 15.88 -0.76
C TYR A 133 -3.52 16.24 0.00
N PRO A 134 -3.59 16.77 1.24
CA PRO A 134 -2.43 17.17 2.05
C PRO A 134 -1.38 16.05 2.24
N GLU A 135 -1.80 14.79 2.14
CA GLU A 135 -0.96 13.60 2.24
C GLU A 135 0.06 13.45 1.09
N ALA A 136 -0.09 14.21 0.00
CA ALA A 136 0.78 14.20 -1.16
C ALA A 136 1.83 15.34 -1.16
N TYR A 137 2.11 15.96 -0.02
CA TYR A 137 2.94 17.18 0.09
C TYR A 137 4.32 17.10 -0.58
N ASP A 138 4.97 15.94 -0.56
CA ASP A 138 6.27 15.67 -1.18
C ASP A 138 6.21 15.65 -2.71
N LEU A 139 5.01 15.51 -3.29
CA LEU A 139 4.80 15.52 -4.74
C LEU A 139 4.56 16.93 -5.29
N TYR A 140 4.22 17.90 -4.44
CA TYR A 140 3.76 19.24 -4.87
C TYR A 140 4.75 19.96 -5.77
N GLU A 141 5.99 20.14 -5.30
CA GLU A 141 7.04 20.83 -6.06
C GLU A 141 7.28 20.15 -7.42
N ARG A 142 7.35 18.82 -7.42
CA ARG A 142 7.55 18.05 -8.65
C ARG A 142 6.40 18.25 -9.63
N THR A 143 5.16 18.23 -9.16
CA THR A 143 3.98 18.40 -10.01
C THR A 143 3.81 19.83 -10.53
N GLU A 144 4.18 20.85 -9.76
CA GLU A 144 4.24 22.23 -10.24
C GLU A 144 5.29 22.40 -11.34
N ALA A 145 6.49 21.84 -11.16
CA ALA A 145 7.52 21.86 -12.19
C ALA A 145 7.09 21.16 -13.50
N LEU A 146 6.25 20.12 -13.41
CA LEU A 146 5.67 19.47 -14.59
C LEU A 146 4.69 20.38 -15.35
N LEU A 147 3.87 21.16 -14.64
CA LEU A 147 2.96 22.13 -15.24
C LEU A 147 3.72 23.27 -15.89
N GLU A 148 4.73 23.83 -15.22
CA GLU A 148 5.59 24.87 -15.79
C GLU A 148 6.27 24.39 -17.07
N LYS A 149 6.78 23.15 -17.07
CA LYS A 149 7.39 22.55 -18.25
C LYS A 149 6.39 22.37 -19.39
N ARG A 150 5.18 21.87 -19.09
CA ARG A 150 4.09 21.75 -20.07
C ARG A 150 3.81 23.10 -20.72
N ASP A 151 3.60 24.12 -19.90
CA ASP A 151 3.21 25.45 -20.36
C ASP A 151 4.33 26.11 -21.18
N ALA A 152 5.59 25.93 -20.78
CA ALA A 152 6.75 26.38 -21.54
C ALA A 152 6.83 25.71 -22.92
N ILE A 153 6.56 24.40 -23.02
CA ILE A 153 6.53 23.68 -24.29
C ILE A 153 5.39 24.19 -25.19
N ILE A 154 4.22 24.45 -24.62
CA ILE A 154 3.07 25.01 -25.36
C ILE A 154 3.43 26.40 -25.92
N VAL A 155 4.07 27.26 -25.12
CA VAL A 155 4.55 28.57 -25.59
C VAL A 155 5.59 28.41 -26.70
N GLN A 156 6.54 27.49 -26.57
CA GLN A 156 7.55 27.22 -27.60
C GLN A 156 6.92 26.76 -28.92
N MET A 157 5.93 25.86 -28.86
CA MET A 157 5.16 25.45 -30.04
C MET A 157 4.44 26.63 -30.67
N ALA A 158 3.81 27.50 -29.88
CA ALA A 158 3.11 28.67 -30.38
C ALA A 158 4.06 29.67 -31.07
N SER A 159 5.23 29.92 -30.49
CA SER A 159 6.25 30.79 -31.12
C SER A 159 6.76 30.21 -32.44
N ALA A 160 6.91 28.88 -32.52
CA ALA A 160 7.27 28.20 -33.76
C ALA A 160 6.16 28.29 -34.83
N ILE A 161 4.89 28.28 -34.43
CA ILE A 161 3.74 28.45 -35.33
C ILE A 161 3.62 29.89 -35.84
N SER A 162 3.74 30.90 -34.97
CA SER A 162 3.55 32.30 -35.37
C SER A 162 4.79 32.93 -36.02
N GLY A 163 5.97 32.37 -35.80
CA GLY A 163 7.25 32.96 -36.23
C GLY A 163 7.63 34.23 -35.45
N THR A 164 7.00 34.49 -34.30
CA THR A 164 7.20 35.71 -33.50
C THR A 164 7.30 35.40 -32.01
N THR A 165 7.97 36.29 -31.26
CA THR A 165 8.03 36.26 -29.79
C THR A 165 7.63 37.64 -29.25
N PRO A 166 6.53 37.78 -28.48
CA PRO A 166 5.63 36.71 -28.04
C PRO A 166 4.76 36.13 -29.18
N PRO A 167 4.26 34.89 -29.03
CA PRO A 167 3.36 34.29 -30.00
C PRO A 167 1.98 34.97 -30.01
N SER A 168 1.28 34.87 -31.14
CA SER A 168 -0.11 35.33 -31.22
C SER A 168 -1.05 34.44 -30.40
N GLU A 169 -2.19 34.99 -29.99
CA GLU A 169 -3.22 34.21 -29.28
C GLU A 169 -3.75 33.04 -30.12
N ALA A 170 -3.90 33.24 -31.44
CA ALA A 170 -4.28 32.17 -32.37
C ALA A 170 -3.26 31.02 -32.37
N ALA A 171 -1.97 31.35 -32.41
CA ALA A 171 -0.89 30.34 -32.35
C ALA A 171 -0.82 29.63 -31.00
N LEU A 172 -1.12 30.33 -29.88
CA LEU A 172 -1.23 29.71 -28.57
C LEU A 172 -2.39 28.70 -28.50
N ASN A 173 -3.56 29.06 -29.02
CA ASN A 173 -4.70 28.16 -29.06
C ASN A 173 -4.41 26.95 -29.95
N GLU A 174 -3.78 27.14 -31.11
CA GLU A 174 -3.37 26.04 -31.97
C GLU A 174 -2.34 25.11 -31.29
N ALA A 175 -1.34 25.67 -30.60
CA ALA A 175 -0.35 24.90 -29.85
C ALA A 175 -0.98 24.04 -28.75
N LYS A 176 -1.99 24.57 -28.04
CA LYS A 176 -2.77 23.82 -27.04
C LYS A 176 -3.53 22.65 -27.68
N GLN A 177 -4.18 22.86 -28.83
CA GLN A 177 -4.87 21.78 -29.54
C GLN A 177 -3.90 20.68 -30.00
N ARG A 178 -2.72 21.07 -30.52
CA ARG A 178 -1.67 20.10 -30.90
C ARG A 178 -1.14 19.32 -29.70
N TRP A 179 -0.97 19.98 -28.55
CA TRP A 179 -0.59 19.31 -27.31
C TRP A 179 -1.61 18.24 -26.90
N LEU A 180 -2.90 18.59 -26.89
CA LEU A 180 -3.99 17.69 -26.52
C LEU A 180 -4.08 16.49 -27.48
N ALA A 181 -4.01 16.73 -28.79
CA ALA A 181 -4.02 15.67 -29.79
C ALA A 181 -2.85 14.69 -29.63
N ARG A 182 -1.67 15.18 -29.24
CA ARG A 182 -0.52 14.33 -28.91
C ARG A 182 -0.78 13.48 -27.68
N ALA A 183 -1.31 14.09 -26.61
CA ALA A 183 -1.63 13.38 -25.37
C ALA A 183 -2.66 12.26 -25.58
N GLU A 184 -3.66 12.48 -26.43
CA GLU A 184 -4.64 11.46 -26.84
C GLU A 184 -3.99 10.34 -27.65
N GLY A 185 -3.05 10.65 -28.54
CA GLY A 185 -2.29 9.65 -29.29
C GLY A 185 -1.36 8.81 -28.41
N ASP A 186 -0.67 9.44 -27.46
CA ASP A 186 0.21 8.75 -26.50
C ASP A 186 -0.61 7.88 -25.52
N SER A 187 -1.80 8.32 -25.06
CA SER A 187 -2.68 7.51 -24.20
C SER A 187 -3.33 6.31 -24.91
N LEU A 188 -3.59 6.41 -26.22
CA LEU A 188 -4.03 5.29 -27.07
C LEU A 188 -2.91 4.26 -27.36
N SER A 189 -1.64 4.61 -27.13
CA SER A 189 -0.49 3.71 -27.31
C SER A 189 -0.14 2.88 -26.06
N LEU A 190 -0.78 3.15 -24.92
CA LEU A 190 -0.60 2.40 -23.67
C LEU A 190 -1.56 1.20 -23.51
N THR A 191 -2.36 0.88 -24.54
CA THR A 191 -3.30 -0.27 -24.56
C THR A 191 -2.85 -1.44 -25.43
N ILE A 192 -1.53 -1.64 -25.63
CA ILE A 192 -0.99 -2.84 -26.31
C ILE A 192 0.30 -3.30 -25.62
N ASP A 193 0.16 -4.13 -24.58
CA ASP A 193 0.66 -5.52 -24.51
C ASP A 193 0.58 -6.03 -23.06
N GLU A 194 -0.36 -6.96 -22.81
CA GLU A 194 -0.24 -7.89 -21.68
C GLU A 194 0.90 -8.87 -22.01
N PRO A 195 1.91 -9.03 -21.13
CA PRO A 195 2.88 -10.10 -21.30
C PRO A 195 2.19 -11.46 -21.07
N LYS A 196 2.35 -12.36 -22.05
CA LYS A 196 2.06 -13.79 -21.91
C LYS A 196 3.02 -14.46 -20.92
#